data_AF-A0A0B7HJY3-F1
#
_entry.id   AF-A0A0B7HJY3-F1
#
_cell.length_a   1.000
_cell.length_b   1.000
_cell.length_c   1.000
_cell.angle_alpha   90.00
_cell.angle_beta   90.00
_cell.angle_gamma   90.00
#
_symmetry.space_group_name_H-M   'P 1'
#
loop_
_entity.id
_entity.type
_entity.pdbx_description
1 polymer ?
#
loop_
_entity_poly.entity_id
_entity_poly.type
_entity_poly.pdbx_seq_one_letter_code
_entity_poly.pdbx_strand_id
1 'polypeptide(L)'
;MKFILNLRNITLFLIIIFSGFYLTKILPLSPVYIFFTIGFLILFTHLFFNSSTIRISKFSIYYFLYLSYLIVSQIFLEPDISSLINVLFSLSYFLITLNVAIYTNGNVLIKYSRYFIYFTILLLIVEALWRLSHPIFVIEGSGKDYRDIEGMLFYAYKFSSIMFIDSNFVGTYGLIAFFYYFFLLRKKYVRSKKPLLIIAILIVTTLSRSAIITVPITISFIYLLTIKVRLHHILTGMIFFTMLILFIAPRLANDLSFLSKFEILDLTYKYLQECSLGEFLFGIGFGNTVKYLGIGAHNLFVTHLVESGLIGLTFFLAINLILIRPTQKYSLYLTIPLFISGMSLVGHAISYYYACLALIYVLQFNERKNIGLNTNL
;
A
#
# COMPACT_ATOMS: atom_id res chain seq x y z
N MET A 1 5.90 -23.27 -35.91
CA MET A 1 5.87 -23.31 -34.43
C MET A 1 4.67 -22.49 -33.95
N LYS A 2 3.56 -23.12 -33.54
CA LYS A 2 2.38 -22.37 -33.03
C LYS A 2 2.69 -21.91 -31.60
N PHE A 3 2.96 -20.62 -31.41
CA PHE A 3 3.01 -20.03 -30.08
C PHE A 3 1.59 -20.02 -29.50
N ILE A 4 1.28 -20.97 -28.62
CA ILE A 4 0.03 -20.94 -27.86
C ILE A 4 0.17 -19.88 -26.77
N LEU A 5 -0.33 -18.68 -27.08
CA LEU A 5 -0.30 -17.55 -26.19
C LEU A 5 -1.40 -17.70 -25.12
N ASN A 6 -1.03 -17.94 -23.88
CA ASN A 6 -2.02 -17.99 -22.79
C ASN A 6 -2.36 -16.56 -22.33
N LEU A 7 -3.50 -16.03 -22.80
CA LEU A 7 -3.95 -14.65 -22.51
C LEU A 7 -4.05 -14.34 -21.01
N ARG A 8 -4.39 -15.34 -20.18
CA ARG A 8 -4.43 -15.19 -18.73
C ARG A 8 -3.05 -14.94 -18.14
N ASN A 9 -2.03 -15.65 -18.62
CA ASN A 9 -0.64 -15.46 -18.20
C ASN A 9 -0.12 -14.07 -18.58
N ILE A 10 -0.50 -13.56 -19.75
CA ILE A 10 -0.16 -12.18 -20.16
C ILE A 10 -0.85 -11.17 -19.25
N THR A 11 -2.15 -11.37 -18.99
CA THR A 11 -2.90 -10.50 -18.08
C THR A 11 -2.24 -10.45 -16.70
N LEU A 12 -1.88 -11.61 -16.13
CA LEU A 12 -1.16 -11.69 -14.86
C LEU A 12 0.19 -10.99 -14.91
N PHE A 13 0.96 -11.19 -15.99
CA PHE A 13 2.23 -10.52 -16.19
C PHE A 13 2.08 -9.00 -16.12
N LEU A 14 1.14 -8.44 -16.89
CA LEU A 14 0.92 -7.00 -16.98
C LEU A 14 0.41 -6.41 -15.67
N ILE A 15 -0.60 -7.04 -15.05
CA ILE A 15 -1.26 -6.50 -13.87
C ILE A 15 -0.39 -6.67 -12.63
N ILE A 16 0.22 -7.84 -12.40
CA ILE A 16 0.93 -8.09 -11.14
C ILE A 16 2.27 -7.38 -11.12
N ILE A 17 3.10 -7.58 -12.15
CA ILE A 17 4.49 -7.12 -12.15
C ILE A 17 4.55 -5.59 -12.15
N PHE A 18 3.74 -4.94 -12.98
CA PHE A 18 3.76 -3.49 -13.13
C PHE A 18 2.80 -2.76 -12.18
N SER A 19 2.19 -3.46 -11.21
CA SER A 19 1.25 -2.88 -10.24
C SER A 19 1.82 -1.73 -9.40
N GLY A 20 3.15 -1.61 -9.30
CA GLY A 20 3.84 -0.52 -8.62
C GLY A 20 4.67 0.39 -9.52
N PHE A 21 4.49 0.32 -10.85
CA PHE A 21 5.32 1.07 -11.80
C PHE A 21 4.84 2.52 -11.99
N TYR A 22 4.89 3.29 -10.90
CA TYR A 22 4.63 4.72 -10.90
C TYR A 22 5.89 5.49 -11.31
N LEU A 23 5.71 6.53 -12.12
CA LEU A 23 6.75 7.49 -12.54
C LEU A 23 6.17 8.92 -12.55
N THR A 24 5.55 9.29 -11.43
CA THR A 24 4.69 10.48 -11.33
C THR A 24 5.40 11.82 -11.56
N LYS A 25 6.74 11.90 -11.40
CA LYS A 25 7.50 13.13 -11.65
C LYS A 25 8.10 13.24 -13.04
N ILE A 26 8.20 12.13 -13.78
CA ILE A 26 8.81 12.10 -15.12
C ILE A 26 7.74 12.10 -16.20
N LEU A 27 6.65 11.33 -15.98
CA LEU A 27 5.64 11.11 -16.99
C LEU A 27 4.28 11.65 -16.52
N PRO A 28 3.53 12.35 -17.39
CA PRO A 28 2.18 12.80 -17.06
C PRO A 28 1.23 11.62 -16.82
N LEU A 29 1.46 10.49 -17.51
CA LEU A 29 0.77 9.24 -17.29
C LEU A 29 1.77 8.15 -16.89
N SER A 30 1.65 7.66 -15.66
CA SER A 30 2.55 6.61 -15.17
C SER A 30 2.32 5.27 -15.90
N PRO A 31 3.39 4.47 -16.14
CA PRO A 31 3.28 3.19 -16.86
C PRO A 31 2.27 2.21 -16.26
N VAL A 32 2.08 2.23 -14.94
CA VAL A 32 1.08 1.42 -14.23
C VAL A 32 -0.32 1.47 -14.88
N TYR A 33 -0.79 2.66 -15.30
CA TYR A 33 -2.12 2.81 -15.93
C TYR A 33 -2.16 2.15 -17.31
N ILE A 34 -1.07 2.24 -18.07
CA ILE A 34 -0.95 1.66 -19.41
C ILE A 34 -0.99 0.13 -19.30
N PHE A 35 -0.13 -0.46 -18.45
CA PHE A 35 -0.08 -1.90 -18.26
C PHE A 35 -1.38 -2.46 -17.70
N PHE A 36 -2.01 -1.75 -16.76
CA PHE A 36 -3.32 -2.13 -16.25
C PHE A 36 -4.38 -2.14 -17.36
N THR A 37 -4.45 -1.07 -18.16
CA THR A 37 -5.45 -0.95 -19.23
C THR A 37 -5.29 -2.04 -20.27
N ILE A 38 -4.06 -2.32 -20.72
CA ILE A 38 -3.79 -3.42 -21.66
C ILE A 38 -4.17 -4.77 -21.03
N GLY A 39 -3.77 -5.02 -19.77
CA GLY A 39 -4.13 -6.24 -19.05
C GLY A 39 -5.65 -6.42 -18.92
N PHE A 40 -6.36 -5.34 -18.60
CA PHE A 40 -7.82 -5.31 -18.49
C PHE A 40 -8.49 -5.62 -19.84
N LEU A 41 -8.03 -5.02 -20.94
CA LEU A 41 -8.56 -5.29 -22.28
C LEU A 41 -8.32 -6.74 -22.72
N ILE A 42 -7.16 -7.32 -22.41
CA ILE A 42 -6.87 -8.73 -22.67
C ILE A 42 -7.78 -9.64 -21.84
N LEU A 43 -8.03 -9.30 -20.57
CA LEU A 43 -8.99 -10.04 -19.76
C LEU A 43 -10.39 -9.95 -20.34
N PHE A 44 -10.85 -8.75 -20.68
CA PHE A 44 -12.19 -8.51 -21.20
C PHE A 44 -12.43 -9.25 -22.52
N THR A 45 -11.48 -9.18 -23.45
CA THR A 45 -11.53 -9.94 -24.71
C THR A 45 -11.55 -11.45 -24.44
N HIS A 46 -10.72 -11.95 -23.52
CA HIS A 46 -10.73 -13.36 -23.14
C HIS A 46 -12.09 -13.81 -22.55
N LEU A 47 -12.70 -12.97 -21.71
CA LEU A 47 -14.02 -13.24 -21.12
C LEU A 47 -15.11 -13.25 -22.21
N PHE A 48 -15.11 -12.25 -23.10
CA PHE A 48 -16.09 -12.08 -24.16
C PHE A 48 -16.06 -13.23 -25.17
N PHE A 49 -14.88 -13.61 -25.66
CA PHE A 49 -14.76 -14.63 -26.72
C PHE A 49 -14.83 -16.08 -26.23
N ASN A 50 -14.40 -16.37 -25.00
CA ASN A 50 -14.35 -17.75 -24.49
C ASN A 50 -15.53 -18.12 -23.58
N SER A 51 -16.56 -17.27 -23.47
CA SER A 51 -17.73 -17.48 -22.57
C SER A 51 -17.31 -17.89 -21.15
N SER A 52 -16.18 -17.36 -20.68
CA SER A 52 -15.63 -17.76 -19.40
C SER A 52 -16.35 -17.01 -18.27
N THR A 53 -16.67 -17.73 -17.20
CA THR A 53 -17.49 -17.19 -16.12
C THR A 53 -16.67 -16.25 -15.23
N ILE A 54 -17.23 -15.08 -14.92
CA ILE A 54 -16.68 -14.16 -13.91
C ILE A 54 -17.03 -14.71 -12.53
N ARG A 55 -16.04 -14.83 -11.65
CA ARG A 55 -16.30 -15.31 -10.28
C ARG A 55 -16.56 -14.14 -9.36
N ILE A 56 -17.82 -13.94 -9.03
CA ILE A 56 -18.23 -12.98 -8.01
C ILE A 56 -18.03 -13.65 -6.63
N SER A 57 -16.88 -13.41 -6.02
CA SER A 57 -16.67 -13.79 -4.62
C SER A 57 -17.36 -12.80 -3.68
N LYS A 58 -17.71 -13.21 -2.46
CA LYS A 58 -18.21 -12.28 -1.43
C LYS A 58 -17.28 -11.08 -1.21
N PHE A 59 -15.96 -11.27 -1.36
CA PHE A 59 -14.98 -10.18 -1.25
C PHE A 59 -15.06 -9.22 -2.44
N SER A 60 -15.37 -9.73 -3.62
CA SER A 60 -15.62 -8.90 -4.80
C SER A 60 -16.82 -7.98 -4.57
N ILE A 61 -17.87 -8.48 -3.90
CA ILE A 61 -19.05 -7.69 -3.54
C ILE A 61 -18.67 -6.54 -2.61
N TYR A 62 -17.91 -6.78 -1.53
CA TYR A 62 -17.50 -5.70 -0.62
C TYR A 62 -16.66 -4.62 -1.31
N TYR A 63 -15.71 -5.02 -2.15
CA TYR A 63 -14.90 -4.07 -2.93
C TYR A 63 -15.74 -3.30 -3.94
N PHE A 64 -16.70 -3.97 -4.60
CA PHE A 64 -17.63 -3.32 -5.53
C PHE A 64 -18.56 -2.33 -4.82
N LEU A 65 -19.08 -2.68 -3.64
CA LEU A 65 -19.88 -1.77 -2.81
C LEU A 65 -19.08 -0.54 -2.40
N TYR A 66 -17.81 -0.72 -2.01
CA TYR A 66 -16.96 0.42 -1.68
C TYR A 66 -16.67 1.31 -2.90
N LEU A 67 -16.35 0.72 -4.05
CA LEU A 67 -16.19 1.46 -5.31
C LEU A 67 -17.46 2.22 -5.69
N SER A 68 -18.62 1.58 -5.56
CA SER A 68 -19.92 2.20 -5.86
C SER A 68 -20.22 3.36 -4.91
N TYR A 69 -19.95 3.17 -3.61
CA TYR A 69 -20.04 4.24 -2.62
C TYR A 69 -19.18 5.43 -3.02
N LEU A 70 -17.90 5.20 -3.35
CA LEU A 70 -16.99 6.29 -3.73
C LEU A 70 -17.44 6.99 -5.01
N ILE A 71 -17.88 6.26 -6.03
CA ILE A 71 -18.36 6.88 -7.28
C ILE A 71 -19.57 7.76 -7.00
N VAL A 72 -20.55 7.25 -6.24
CA VAL A 72 -21.79 7.99 -5.96
C VAL A 72 -21.52 9.19 -5.05
N SER A 73 -20.80 9.01 -3.94
CA SER A 73 -20.58 10.11 -2.99
C SER A 73 -19.69 11.19 -3.57
N GLN A 74 -18.61 10.83 -4.25
CA GLN A 74 -17.59 11.78 -4.68
C GLN A 74 -18.06 12.64 -5.85
N ILE A 75 -19.06 12.23 -6.65
CA ILE A 75 -19.65 13.11 -7.68
C ILE A 75 -20.22 14.40 -7.08
N PHE A 76 -20.73 14.35 -5.84
CA PHE A 76 -21.34 15.50 -5.16
C PHE A 76 -20.35 16.32 -4.32
N LEU A 77 -19.09 15.89 -4.21
CA LEU A 77 -18.10 16.46 -3.29
C LEU A 77 -16.93 17.18 -3.98
N GLU A 78 -17.05 17.41 -5.29
CA GLU A 78 -16.04 18.12 -6.11
C GLU A 78 -14.57 17.69 -5.81
N PRO A 79 -14.25 16.39 -5.94
CA PRO A 79 -12.93 15.87 -5.62
C PRO A 79 -11.90 16.32 -6.64
N ASP A 80 -10.64 16.34 -6.23
CA ASP A 80 -9.53 16.29 -7.18
C ASP A 80 -9.62 14.98 -7.97
N ILE A 81 -9.86 15.12 -9.28
CA ILE A 81 -10.10 14.00 -10.18
C ILE A 81 -8.92 13.03 -10.18
N SER A 82 -7.69 13.53 -10.12
CA SER A 82 -6.48 12.70 -10.11
C SER A 82 -6.43 11.81 -8.85
N SER A 83 -6.69 12.40 -7.68
CA SER A 83 -6.74 11.70 -6.40
C SER A 83 -7.85 10.66 -6.37
N LEU A 84 -9.06 11.01 -6.80
CA LEU A 84 -10.19 10.06 -6.90
C LEU A 84 -9.85 8.90 -7.84
N ILE A 85 -9.35 9.18 -9.04
CA ILE A 85 -8.96 8.14 -10.01
C ILE A 85 -7.92 7.21 -9.38
N ASN A 86 -6.94 7.72 -8.64
CA ASN A 86 -5.93 6.90 -7.97
C ASN A 86 -6.52 5.94 -6.93
N VAL A 87 -7.51 6.38 -6.16
CA VAL A 87 -8.22 5.52 -5.20
C VAL A 87 -9.01 4.43 -5.93
N LEU A 88 -9.86 4.83 -6.89
CA LEU A 88 -10.71 3.91 -7.64
C LEU A 88 -9.87 2.87 -8.41
N PHE A 89 -8.80 3.35 -9.05
CA PHE A 89 -7.83 2.53 -9.76
C PHE A 89 -7.18 1.52 -8.81
N SER A 90 -6.66 1.97 -7.67
CA SER A 90 -6.03 1.09 -6.68
C SER A 90 -6.99 0.02 -6.15
N LEU A 91 -8.24 0.36 -5.87
CA LEU A 91 -9.26 -0.61 -5.44
C LEU A 91 -9.61 -1.61 -6.54
N SER A 92 -9.69 -1.16 -7.79
CA SER A 92 -9.99 -2.02 -8.94
C SER A 92 -8.94 -3.12 -9.15
N TYR A 93 -7.67 -2.88 -8.78
CA TYR A 93 -6.61 -3.88 -8.85
C TYR A 93 -6.94 -5.15 -8.08
N PHE A 94 -7.61 -5.05 -6.91
CA PHE A 94 -8.00 -6.23 -6.16
C PHE A 94 -8.98 -7.09 -6.97
N LEU A 95 -10.02 -6.47 -7.53
CA LEU A 95 -11.08 -7.15 -8.29
C LEU A 95 -10.53 -7.82 -9.55
N ILE A 96 -9.72 -7.10 -10.32
CA ILE A 96 -9.18 -7.63 -11.57
C ILE A 96 -8.15 -8.73 -11.28
N THR A 97 -7.21 -8.49 -10.35
CA THR A 97 -6.22 -9.51 -9.99
C THR A 97 -6.88 -10.78 -9.47
N LEU A 98 -7.92 -10.65 -8.64
CA LEU A 98 -8.67 -11.79 -8.11
C LEU A 98 -9.28 -12.64 -9.24
N ASN A 99 -9.99 -12.01 -10.18
CA ASN A 99 -10.69 -12.71 -11.26
C ASN A 99 -9.73 -13.45 -12.20
N VAL A 100 -8.53 -12.90 -12.43
CA VAL A 100 -7.53 -13.55 -13.28
C VAL A 100 -6.79 -14.65 -12.51
N ALA A 101 -6.41 -14.38 -11.25
CA ALA A 101 -5.59 -15.29 -10.47
C ALA A 101 -6.34 -16.54 -10.01
N ILE A 102 -7.65 -16.45 -9.72
CA ILE A 102 -8.42 -17.56 -9.14
C ILE A 102 -8.52 -18.80 -10.05
N TYR A 103 -8.38 -18.59 -11.35
CA TYR A 103 -8.38 -19.66 -12.35
C TYR A 103 -6.96 -20.09 -12.77
N THR A 104 -5.93 -19.67 -12.03
CA THR A 104 -4.54 -19.93 -12.35
C THR A 104 -3.91 -20.85 -11.32
N ASN A 105 -3.03 -21.75 -11.79
CA ASN A 105 -2.28 -22.65 -10.91
C ASN A 105 -1.38 -21.86 -9.94
N GLY A 106 -1.34 -22.27 -8.67
CA GLY A 106 -0.50 -21.68 -7.64
C GLY A 106 0.98 -21.54 -8.03
N ASN A 107 1.55 -22.52 -8.75
CA ASN A 107 2.94 -22.44 -9.22
C ASN A 107 3.19 -21.27 -10.17
N VAL A 108 2.23 -20.99 -11.05
CA VAL A 108 2.28 -19.85 -11.98
C VAL A 108 2.12 -18.54 -11.22
N LEU A 109 1.22 -18.48 -10.24
CA LEU A 109 1.07 -17.31 -9.37
C LEU A 109 2.35 -17.02 -8.58
N ILE A 110 2.98 -18.04 -8.00
CA ILE A 110 4.28 -17.91 -7.30
C ILE A 110 5.37 -17.43 -8.26
N LYS A 111 5.38 -17.89 -9.52
CA LYS A 111 6.30 -17.40 -10.56
C LYS A 111 6.13 -15.89 -10.79
N TYR A 112 4.90 -15.42 -11.02
CA TYR A 112 4.64 -13.99 -11.20
C TYR A 112 4.89 -13.16 -9.93
N SER A 113 4.62 -13.73 -8.76
CA SER A 113 4.96 -13.11 -7.47
C SER A 113 6.46 -12.86 -7.34
N ARG A 114 7.30 -13.80 -7.79
CA ARG A 114 8.77 -13.61 -7.84
C ARG A 114 9.17 -12.53 -8.84
N TYR A 115 8.56 -12.51 -10.03
CA TYR A 115 8.84 -11.48 -11.03
C TYR A 115 8.47 -10.08 -10.54
N PHE A 116 7.33 -9.93 -9.87
CA PHE A 116 6.99 -8.68 -9.19
C PHE A 116 8.10 -8.25 -8.22
N ILE A 117 8.56 -9.14 -7.35
CA ILE A 117 9.62 -8.82 -6.37
C ILE A 117 10.93 -8.40 -7.04
N TYR A 118 11.39 -9.10 -8.07
CA TYR A 118 12.61 -8.71 -8.78
C TYR A 118 12.45 -7.40 -9.54
N PHE A 119 11.28 -7.16 -10.12
CA PHE A 119 10.96 -5.89 -10.76
C PHE A 119 10.89 -4.74 -9.75
N THR A 120 10.29 -4.95 -8.58
CA THR A 120 10.31 -3.97 -7.47
C THR A 120 11.74 -3.65 -7.04
N ILE A 121 12.60 -4.66 -6.89
CA ILE A 121 14.02 -4.45 -6.56
C ILE A 121 14.69 -3.59 -7.63
N LEU A 122 14.49 -3.89 -8.91
CA LEU A 122 15.04 -3.10 -10.01
C LEU A 122 14.58 -1.64 -9.93
N LEU A 123 13.28 -1.40 -9.78
CA LEU A 123 12.75 -0.03 -9.67
C LEU A 123 13.31 0.71 -8.46
N LEU A 124 13.39 0.06 -7.30
CA LEU A 124 13.93 0.67 -6.08
C LEU A 124 15.43 0.97 -6.18
N ILE A 125 16.20 0.16 -6.91
CA ILE A 125 17.62 0.46 -7.21
C ILE A 125 17.71 1.71 -8.08
N VAL A 126 16.94 1.79 -9.16
CA VAL A 126 16.94 2.95 -10.06
C VAL A 126 16.51 4.22 -9.31
N GLU A 127 15.47 4.13 -8.50
CA GLU A 127 14.99 5.22 -7.65
C GLU A 127 16.04 5.66 -6.60
N ALA A 128 16.75 4.72 -5.98
CA ALA A 128 17.82 5.04 -5.03
C ALA A 128 19.01 5.73 -5.71
N LEU A 129 19.44 5.24 -6.87
CA LEU A 129 20.52 5.86 -7.65
C LEU A 129 20.13 7.26 -8.11
N TRP A 130 18.90 7.44 -8.61
CA TRP A 130 18.38 8.75 -8.99
C TRP A 130 18.39 9.71 -7.80
N ARG A 131 17.82 9.29 -6.67
CA ARG A 131 17.72 10.11 -5.46
C ARG A 131 19.07 10.65 -5.02
N LEU A 132 20.10 9.81 -5.03
CA LEU A 132 21.44 10.19 -4.61
C LEU A 132 22.16 11.07 -5.63
N SER A 133 21.85 10.93 -6.92
CA SER A 133 22.49 11.70 -8.00
C SER A 133 21.81 13.03 -8.31
N HIS A 134 20.52 13.18 -7.98
CA HIS A 134 19.72 14.37 -8.31
C HIS A 134 19.04 14.99 -7.07
N PRO A 135 19.79 15.43 -6.05
CA PRO A 135 19.19 16.08 -4.88
C PRO A 135 18.46 17.39 -5.27
N ILE A 136 17.28 17.62 -4.68
CA ILE A 136 16.47 18.82 -4.91
C ILE A 136 16.63 19.75 -3.71
N PHE A 137 17.55 20.71 -3.80
CA PHE A 137 17.86 21.60 -2.68
C PHE A 137 16.82 22.71 -2.44
N VAL A 138 16.11 23.12 -3.50
CA VAL A 138 15.10 24.16 -3.46
C VAL A 138 13.77 23.56 -3.94
N ILE A 139 12.71 23.71 -3.14
CA ILE A 139 11.36 23.36 -3.59
C ILE A 139 10.73 24.61 -4.19
N GLU A 140 10.55 24.61 -5.51
CA GLU A 140 9.86 25.66 -6.26
C GLU A 140 8.51 25.99 -5.63
N GLY A 141 8.23 27.28 -5.43
CA GLY A 141 7.00 27.78 -4.80
C GLY A 141 6.97 27.75 -3.27
N SER A 142 7.94 27.13 -2.60
CA SER A 142 7.99 27.12 -1.12
C SER A 142 8.86 28.22 -0.50
N GLY A 143 9.73 28.84 -1.29
CA GLY A 143 10.74 29.79 -0.82
C GLY A 143 11.80 29.20 0.11
N LYS A 144 11.87 27.86 0.27
CA LYS A 144 12.79 27.17 1.16
C LYS A 144 13.98 26.59 0.40
N ASP A 145 15.19 26.99 0.79
CA ASP A 145 16.45 26.34 0.41
C ASP A 145 16.96 25.50 1.58
N TYR A 146 17.07 24.19 1.37
CA TYR A 146 17.50 23.26 2.43
C TYR A 146 18.98 23.36 2.77
N ARG A 147 19.78 24.09 1.98
CA ARG A 147 21.20 24.35 2.28
C ARG A 147 21.37 25.38 3.39
N ASP A 148 20.40 26.28 3.52
CA ASP A 148 20.48 27.41 4.46
C ASP A 148 19.94 27.06 5.85
N ILE A 149 19.36 25.87 6.01
CA ILE A 149 18.76 25.41 7.26
C ILE A 149 19.54 24.21 7.79
N GLU A 150 20.24 24.42 8.90
CA GLU A 150 21.03 23.40 9.57
C GLU A 150 20.17 22.15 9.88
N GLY A 151 20.71 20.96 9.55
CA GLY A 151 20.02 19.70 9.76
C GLY A 151 18.92 19.35 8.75
N MET A 152 18.64 20.18 7.74
CA MET A 152 17.61 19.90 6.73
C MET A 152 18.12 19.38 5.38
N LEU A 153 19.45 19.28 5.17
CA LEU A 153 20.04 18.83 3.90
C LEU A 153 19.51 17.46 3.43
N PHE A 154 19.16 16.56 4.35
CA PHE A 154 18.61 15.24 3.99
C PHE A 154 17.24 15.34 3.29
N TYR A 155 16.47 16.41 3.50
CA TYR A 155 15.20 16.64 2.80
C TYR A 155 15.41 16.82 1.30
N ALA A 156 16.57 17.33 0.86
CA ALA A 156 16.88 17.46 -0.56
C ALA A 156 16.89 16.10 -1.27
N TYR A 157 17.35 15.06 -0.58
CA TYR A 157 17.28 13.68 -1.05
C TYR A 157 15.88 13.09 -0.84
N LYS A 158 15.19 13.43 0.25
CA LYS A 158 13.84 12.92 0.53
C LYS A 158 12.82 13.27 -0.57
N PHE A 159 12.88 14.49 -1.10
CA PHE A 159 11.98 14.95 -2.15
C PHE A 159 12.45 14.61 -3.57
N SER A 160 13.70 14.16 -3.72
CA SER A 160 14.20 13.60 -4.98
C SER A 160 13.64 12.18 -5.18
N SER A 161 12.58 12.09 -5.98
CA SER A 161 11.93 10.84 -6.34
C SER A 161 11.41 10.90 -7.76
N ILE A 162 11.59 9.81 -8.51
CA ILE A 162 11.02 9.67 -9.86
C ILE A 162 9.72 8.91 -9.83
N MET A 163 9.57 7.97 -8.89
CA MET A 163 8.40 7.11 -8.80
C MET A 163 7.18 7.85 -8.25
N PHE A 164 7.34 8.54 -7.12
CA PHE A 164 6.26 9.14 -6.35
C PHE A 164 6.58 10.60 -5.98
N ILE A 165 5.65 11.24 -5.27
CA ILE A 165 5.79 12.63 -4.82
C ILE A 165 7.00 12.79 -3.88
N ASP A 166 7.17 11.85 -2.94
CA ASP A 166 8.30 11.82 -2.01
C ASP A 166 8.72 10.38 -1.64
N SER A 167 9.79 10.28 -0.86
CA SER A 167 10.35 9.00 -0.46
C SER A 167 9.52 8.18 0.53
N ASN A 168 8.48 8.74 1.17
CA ASN A 168 7.57 7.98 2.05
C ASN A 168 6.69 7.03 1.24
N PHE A 169 6.22 7.45 0.07
CA PHE A 169 5.47 6.60 -0.85
C PHE A 169 6.36 5.46 -1.38
N VAL A 170 7.61 5.78 -1.75
CA VAL A 170 8.62 4.77 -2.14
C VAL A 170 8.88 3.79 -0.99
N GLY A 171 9.03 4.30 0.24
CA GLY A 171 9.19 3.49 1.44
C GLY A 171 8.01 2.54 1.66
N THR A 172 6.78 3.01 1.46
CA THR A 172 5.57 2.19 1.54
C THR A 172 5.54 1.13 0.44
N TYR A 173 5.94 1.44 -0.79
CA TYR A 173 6.08 0.46 -1.87
C TYR A 173 7.08 -0.64 -1.50
N GLY A 174 8.25 -0.26 -0.99
CA GLY A 174 9.26 -1.18 -0.47
C GLY A 174 8.76 -2.05 0.68
N LEU A 175 8.01 -1.48 1.63
CA LEU A 175 7.41 -2.21 2.74
C LEU A 175 6.45 -3.30 2.27
N ILE A 176 5.56 -2.98 1.33
CA ILE A 176 4.61 -3.98 0.80
C ILE A 176 5.37 -5.10 0.09
N ALA A 177 6.37 -4.79 -0.73
CA ALA A 177 7.19 -5.81 -1.37
C ALA A 177 7.96 -6.67 -0.35
N PHE A 178 8.54 -6.05 0.68
CA PHE A 178 9.25 -6.73 1.76
C PHE A 178 8.36 -7.75 2.46
N PHE A 179 7.19 -7.31 2.96
CA PHE A 179 6.30 -8.18 3.72
C PHE A 179 5.55 -9.18 2.84
N TYR A 180 5.30 -8.86 1.57
CA TYR A 180 4.81 -9.83 0.61
C TYR A 180 5.82 -10.95 0.38
N TYR A 181 7.10 -10.62 0.17
CA TYR A 181 8.15 -11.65 0.05
C TYR A 181 8.36 -12.43 1.36
N PHE A 182 8.22 -11.77 2.51
CA PHE A 182 8.25 -12.43 3.82
C PHE A 182 7.12 -13.47 3.95
N PHE A 183 5.91 -13.16 3.47
CA PHE A 183 4.81 -14.12 3.34
C PHE A 183 5.21 -15.33 2.47
N LEU A 184 5.78 -15.09 1.27
CA LEU A 184 6.22 -16.17 0.38
C LEU A 184 7.26 -17.09 1.04
N LEU A 185 8.20 -16.51 1.80
CA LEU A 185 9.19 -17.26 2.58
C LEU A 185 8.54 -18.10 3.68
N ARG A 186 7.59 -17.52 4.43
CA ARG A 186 6.90 -18.22 5.53
C ARG A 186 6.07 -19.41 5.03
N LYS A 187 5.44 -19.28 3.85
CA LYS A 187 4.74 -20.39 3.18
C LYS A 187 5.67 -21.35 2.43
N LYS A 188 6.99 -21.16 2.49
CA LYS A 188 8.01 -21.96 1.77
C LYS A 188 7.83 -21.98 0.24
N TYR A 189 7.15 -21.00 -0.34
CA TYR A 189 7.05 -20.85 -1.80
C TYR A 189 8.37 -20.40 -2.43
N VAL A 190 9.22 -19.77 -1.63
CA VAL A 190 10.59 -19.37 -1.97
C VAL A 190 11.53 -19.77 -0.85
N ARG A 191 12.82 -19.96 -1.18
CA ARG A 191 13.85 -20.41 -0.21
C ARG A 191 14.87 -19.34 0.15
N SER A 192 15.18 -18.44 -0.78
CA SER A 192 16.27 -17.46 -0.62
C SER A 192 15.83 -16.25 0.20
N LYS A 193 16.60 -15.89 1.23
CA LYS A 193 16.40 -14.65 1.99
C LYS A 193 17.01 -13.41 1.30
N LYS A 194 17.77 -13.58 0.21
CA LYS A 194 18.50 -12.49 -0.47
C LYS A 194 17.59 -11.32 -0.90
N PRO A 195 16.41 -11.55 -1.54
CA PRO A 195 15.54 -10.44 -1.91
C PRO A 195 15.04 -9.63 -0.71
N LEU A 196 14.80 -10.28 0.43
CA LEU A 196 14.39 -9.60 1.66
C LEU A 196 15.49 -8.65 2.19
N LEU A 197 16.75 -9.11 2.18
CA LEU A 197 17.89 -8.30 2.58
C LEU A 197 18.10 -7.11 1.64
N ILE A 198 18.03 -7.34 0.33
CA ILE A 198 18.17 -6.28 -0.68
C ILE A 198 17.07 -5.23 -0.49
N ILE A 199 15.81 -5.64 -0.35
CA ILE A 199 14.70 -4.71 -0.14
C ILE A 199 14.85 -3.96 1.19
N ALA A 200 15.34 -4.60 2.26
CA ALA A 200 15.60 -3.91 3.53
C ALA A 200 16.61 -2.77 3.37
N ILE A 201 17.72 -3.02 2.67
CA ILE A 201 18.73 -2.00 2.36
C ILE A 201 18.09 -0.88 1.53
N LEU A 202 17.32 -1.23 0.51
CA LEU A 202 16.64 -0.24 -0.34
C LEU A 202 15.61 0.59 0.43
N ILE A 203 14.89 0.02 1.40
CA ILE A 203 14.01 0.78 2.31
C ILE A 203 14.82 1.82 3.09
N VAL A 204 16.00 1.46 3.61
CA VAL A 204 16.87 2.44 4.30
C VAL A 204 17.28 3.58 3.36
N THR A 205 17.62 3.27 2.10
CA THR A 205 17.96 4.30 1.11
C THR A 205 16.79 5.23 0.73
N THR A 206 15.56 4.92 1.16
CA THR A 206 14.43 5.87 1.05
C THR A 206 14.52 7.04 2.01
N LEU A 207 15.32 6.94 3.08
CA LEU A 207 15.35 7.96 4.15
C LEU A 207 13.97 8.18 4.82
N SER A 208 12.98 7.32 4.55
CA SER A 208 11.68 7.37 5.19
C SER A 208 11.75 6.69 6.56
N ARG A 209 11.84 7.52 7.61
CA ARG A 209 11.91 7.04 9.01
C ARG A 209 10.70 6.16 9.36
N SER A 210 9.51 6.51 8.88
CA SER A 210 8.30 5.70 9.08
C SER A 210 8.45 4.32 8.47
N ALA A 211 8.96 4.21 7.24
CA ALA A 211 9.16 2.92 6.59
C ALA A 211 10.21 2.06 7.30
N ILE A 212 11.35 2.66 7.67
CA ILE A 212 12.44 1.98 8.38
C ILE A 212 11.95 1.42 9.72
N ILE A 213 11.24 2.23 10.50
CA ILE A 213 10.70 1.84 11.82
C ILE A 213 9.57 0.82 11.69
N THR A 214 8.77 0.88 10.63
CA THR A 214 7.65 -0.05 10.41
C THR A 214 8.12 -1.51 10.26
N VAL A 215 9.31 -1.75 9.68
CA VAL A 215 9.84 -3.12 9.50
C VAL A 215 9.97 -3.88 10.84
N PRO A 216 10.77 -3.44 11.82
CA PRO A 216 10.91 -4.15 13.10
C PRO A 216 9.63 -4.17 13.92
N ILE A 217 8.80 -3.12 13.89
CA ILE A 217 7.52 -3.10 14.61
C ILE A 217 6.57 -4.16 14.03
N THR A 218 6.44 -4.24 12.71
CA THR A 218 5.55 -5.21 12.05
C THR A 218 6.03 -6.63 12.26
N ILE A 219 7.35 -6.90 12.16
CA ILE A 219 7.91 -8.23 12.46
C ILE A 219 7.58 -8.62 13.90
N SER A 220 7.77 -7.70 14.86
CA SER A 220 7.44 -7.93 16.27
C SER A 220 5.95 -8.21 16.46
N PHE A 221 5.08 -7.44 15.82
CA PHE A 221 3.62 -7.63 15.91
C PHE A 221 3.20 -8.98 15.31
N ILE A 222 3.70 -9.35 14.13
CA ILE A 222 3.43 -10.66 13.52
C ILE A 222 3.93 -11.79 14.43
N TYR A 223 5.11 -11.64 15.03
CA TYR A 223 5.63 -12.61 16.00
C TYR A 223 4.68 -12.74 17.20
N LEU A 224 4.26 -11.64 17.81
CA LEU A 224 3.32 -11.61 18.94
C LEU A 224 1.96 -12.27 18.60
N LEU A 225 1.46 -12.09 17.37
CA LEU A 225 0.23 -12.74 16.90
C LEU A 225 0.35 -14.27 16.75
N THR A 226 1.57 -14.80 16.68
CA THR A 226 1.83 -16.24 16.49
C THR A 226 2.15 -16.98 17.77
N ILE A 227 2.60 -16.29 18.82
CA ILE A 227 2.95 -16.90 20.09
C ILE A 227 1.77 -16.86 21.08
N LYS A 228 1.76 -17.77 22.04
CA LYS A 228 0.98 -17.58 23.27
C LYS A 228 1.73 -16.57 24.13
N VAL A 229 1.17 -15.37 24.30
CA VAL A 229 1.76 -14.32 25.13
C VAL A 229 1.92 -14.83 26.56
N ARG A 230 3.13 -14.68 27.10
CA ARG A 230 3.49 -15.03 28.49
C ARG A 230 3.96 -13.78 29.22
N LEU A 231 3.95 -13.80 30.56
CA LEU A 231 4.33 -12.67 31.40
C LEU A 231 5.69 -12.05 31.00
N HIS A 232 6.70 -12.87 30.68
CA HIS A 232 8.00 -12.35 30.26
C HIS A 232 7.92 -11.48 28.99
N HIS A 233 7.03 -11.78 28.04
CA HIS A 233 6.85 -10.95 26.83
C HIS A 233 6.27 -9.58 27.18
N ILE A 234 5.36 -9.54 28.16
CA ILE A 234 4.76 -8.30 28.66
C ILE A 234 5.82 -7.49 29.38
N LEU A 235 6.60 -8.12 30.27
CA LEU A 235 7.70 -7.46 31.00
C LEU A 235 8.78 -6.93 30.06
N THR A 236 9.22 -7.72 29.07
CA THR A 236 10.19 -7.26 28.06
C THR A 236 9.61 -6.11 27.23
N GLY A 237 8.32 -6.18 26.87
CA GLY A 237 7.63 -5.10 26.15
C GLY A 237 7.54 -3.80 26.96
N MET A 238 7.23 -3.88 28.26
CA MET A 238 7.20 -2.73 29.15
C MET A 238 8.59 -2.11 29.32
N ILE A 239 9.63 -2.93 29.55
CA ILE A 239 11.01 -2.46 29.65
C ILE A 239 11.43 -1.75 28.35
N PHE A 240 11.14 -2.35 27.20
CA PHE A 240 11.44 -1.75 25.90
C PHE A 240 10.70 -0.42 25.72
N PHE A 241 9.41 -0.36 26.04
CA PHE A 241 8.61 0.86 25.91
C PHE A 241 9.08 1.98 26.85
N THR A 242 9.43 1.64 28.10
CA THR A 242 10.00 2.58 29.06
C THR A 242 11.35 3.12 28.59
N MET A 243 12.23 2.26 28.07
CA MET A 243 13.50 2.69 27.46
C MET A 243 13.24 3.60 26.25
N LEU A 244 12.26 3.26 25.43
CA LEU A 244 11.89 4.06 24.26
C LEU A 244 11.40 5.46 24.67
N ILE A 245 10.55 5.56 25.70
CA ILE A 245 10.12 6.85 26.26
C ILE A 245 11.32 7.64 26.80
N LEU A 246 12.15 7.04 27.65
CA LEU A 246 13.26 7.75 28.31
C LEU A 246 14.32 8.28 27.33
N PHE A 247 14.63 7.52 26.28
CA PHE A 247 15.68 7.90 25.32
C PHE A 247 15.16 8.70 24.11
N ILE A 248 13.91 8.48 23.70
CA ILE A 248 13.39 9.05 22.46
C ILE A 248 12.47 10.25 22.72
N ALA A 249 11.65 10.24 23.79
CA ALA A 249 10.71 11.34 24.07
C ALA A 249 11.37 12.73 24.16
N PRO A 250 12.55 12.90 24.81
CA PRO A 250 13.22 14.20 24.86
C PRO A 250 13.67 14.71 23.48
N ARG A 251 13.97 13.80 22.54
CA ARG A 251 14.39 14.15 21.17
C ARG A 251 13.20 14.41 20.24
N LEU A 252 12.05 13.82 20.53
CA LEU A 252 10.83 14.00 19.76
C LEU A 252 10.18 15.37 19.97
N ALA A 253 10.37 15.98 21.13
CA ALA A 253 9.80 17.29 21.47
C ALA A 253 10.26 18.42 20.51
N ASN A 254 11.40 18.26 19.84
CA ASN A 254 11.96 19.24 18.91
C ASN A 254 11.90 18.80 17.44
N ASP A 255 11.35 17.61 17.14
CA ASP A 255 11.24 17.12 15.75
C ASP A 255 9.96 17.67 15.10
N LEU A 256 10.13 18.65 14.21
CA LEU A 256 9.04 19.25 13.43
C LEU A 256 8.17 18.21 12.72
N SER A 257 8.75 17.12 12.22
CA SER A 257 7.99 16.06 11.52
C SER A 257 7.15 15.20 12.47
N PHE A 258 7.51 15.15 13.76
CA PHE A 258 6.73 14.45 14.77
C PHE A 258 5.61 15.34 15.30
N LEU A 259 5.92 16.61 15.62
CA LEU A 259 4.96 17.60 16.09
C LEU A 259 3.82 17.83 15.09
N SER A 260 4.15 17.92 13.79
CA SER A 260 3.14 18.13 12.75
C SER A 260 2.07 17.04 12.72
N LYS A 261 2.36 15.83 13.20
CA LYS A 261 1.36 14.73 13.25
C LYS A 261 0.31 14.94 14.33
N PHE A 262 0.69 15.53 15.46
CA PHE A 262 -0.28 15.90 16.51
C PHE A 262 -1.08 17.12 16.09
N GLU A 263 -0.44 18.08 15.42
CA GLU A 263 -1.11 19.23 14.82
C GLU A 263 -2.19 18.79 13.82
N ILE A 264 -1.88 17.83 12.93
CA ILE A 264 -2.88 17.23 12.03
C ILE A 264 -4.07 16.66 12.81
N LEU A 265 -3.84 15.94 13.91
CA LEU A 265 -4.91 15.37 14.71
C LEU A 265 -5.76 16.43 15.40
N ASP A 266 -5.13 17.49 15.92
CA ASP A 266 -5.82 18.64 16.52
C ASP A 266 -6.68 19.39 15.50
N LEU A 267 -6.13 19.68 14.31
CA LEU A 267 -6.88 20.31 13.23
C LEU A 267 -8.03 19.44 12.75
N THR A 268 -7.82 18.12 12.66
CA THR A 268 -8.88 17.17 12.32
C THR A 268 -9.98 17.19 13.39
N TYR A 269 -9.61 17.22 14.67
CA TYR A 269 -10.56 17.28 15.76
C TYR A 269 -11.42 18.55 15.70
N LYS A 270 -10.79 19.72 15.52
CA LYS A 270 -11.49 21.00 15.33
C LYS A 270 -12.43 20.98 14.13
N TYR A 271 -11.94 20.50 12.99
CA TYR A 271 -12.77 20.31 11.79
C TYR A 271 -14.00 19.43 12.07
N LEU A 272 -13.84 18.31 12.78
CA LEU A 272 -14.96 17.42 13.12
C LEU A 272 -15.99 18.06 14.06
N GLN A 273 -15.61 19.06 14.86
CA GLN A 273 -16.55 19.81 15.70
C GLN A 273 -17.39 20.81 14.91
N GLU A 274 -16.86 21.31 13.80
CA GLU A 274 -17.47 22.39 13.01
C GLU A 274 -18.17 21.87 11.74
N CYS A 275 -17.79 20.70 11.26
CA CYS A 275 -18.33 20.15 10.02
C CYS A 275 -19.82 19.79 10.13
N SER A 276 -20.51 19.88 9.00
CA SER A 276 -21.89 19.43 8.88
C SER A 276 -22.01 17.90 8.97
N LEU A 277 -23.21 17.40 9.27
CA LEU A 277 -23.47 15.95 9.29
C LEU A 277 -23.16 15.28 7.94
N GLY A 278 -23.39 15.99 6.82
CA GLY A 278 -23.07 15.49 5.49
C GLY A 278 -21.57 15.30 5.30
N GLU A 279 -20.78 16.31 5.63
CA GLU A 279 -19.31 16.25 5.57
C GLU A 279 -18.74 15.21 6.53
N PHE A 280 -19.31 15.06 7.72
CA PHE A 280 -18.91 14.01 8.67
C PHE A 280 -19.12 12.60 8.09
N LEU A 281 -20.26 12.35 7.44
CA LEU A 281 -20.61 11.02 6.95
C LEU A 281 -19.94 10.69 5.61
N PHE A 282 -19.89 11.64 4.68
CA PHE A 282 -19.47 11.42 3.29
C PHE A 282 -18.11 12.04 2.95
N GLY A 283 -17.60 12.93 3.79
CA GLY A 283 -16.35 13.64 3.59
C GLY A 283 -16.48 14.87 2.71
N ILE A 284 -15.34 15.46 2.38
CA ILE A 284 -15.21 16.69 1.56
C ILE A 284 -14.65 16.43 0.15
N GLY A 285 -14.50 15.16 -0.24
CA GLY A 285 -13.92 14.77 -1.53
C GLY A 285 -12.41 14.52 -1.46
N PHE A 286 -11.93 13.54 -2.23
CA PHE A 286 -10.49 13.22 -2.32
C PHE A 286 -9.66 14.40 -2.85
N GLY A 287 -8.51 14.64 -2.24
CA GLY A 287 -7.58 15.72 -2.58
C GLY A 287 -7.95 17.10 -2.01
N ASN A 288 -9.07 17.24 -1.30
CA ASN A 288 -9.51 18.52 -0.75
C ASN A 288 -8.99 18.80 0.67
N THR A 289 -8.25 17.89 1.31
CA THR A 289 -7.80 18.07 2.70
C THR A 289 -7.08 19.40 2.96
N VAL A 290 -6.17 19.82 2.06
CA VAL A 290 -5.38 21.06 2.23
C VAL A 290 -6.30 22.29 2.28
N LYS A 291 -7.39 22.29 1.50
CA LYS A 291 -8.36 23.39 1.45
C LYS A 291 -9.09 23.59 2.77
N TYR A 292 -9.34 22.51 3.51
CA TYR A 292 -10.15 22.55 4.74
C TYR A 292 -9.32 22.52 6.03
N LEU A 293 -8.18 21.82 6.05
CA LEU A 293 -7.29 21.76 7.22
C LEU A 293 -6.13 22.76 7.14
N GLY A 294 -5.90 23.41 5.99
CA GLY A 294 -4.75 24.30 5.76
C GLY A 294 -3.42 23.56 5.56
N ILE A 295 -3.36 22.27 5.90
CA ILE A 295 -2.20 21.40 5.73
C ILE A 295 -2.61 20.05 5.12
N GLY A 296 -1.70 19.37 4.43
CA GLY A 296 -1.92 17.99 4.02
C GLY A 296 -2.02 17.09 5.25
N ALA A 297 -3.04 16.23 5.33
CA ALA A 297 -3.25 15.40 6.52
C ALA A 297 -2.11 14.39 6.78
N HIS A 298 -1.23 14.11 5.81
CA HIS A 298 -0.08 13.20 5.93
C HIS A 298 -0.33 11.96 6.84
N ASN A 299 -1.54 11.40 6.79
CA ASN A 299 -2.00 10.31 7.64
C ASN A 299 -3.18 9.65 6.94
N LEU A 300 -3.03 8.38 6.60
CA LEU A 300 -3.97 7.60 5.80
C LEU A 300 -5.36 7.58 6.43
N PHE A 301 -5.47 7.44 7.75
CA PHE A 301 -6.76 7.35 8.44
C PHE A 301 -7.45 8.71 8.51
N VAL A 302 -6.70 9.77 8.81
CA VAL A 302 -7.22 11.13 8.81
C VAL A 302 -7.67 11.52 7.41
N THR A 303 -6.84 11.25 6.41
CA THR A 303 -7.15 11.53 5.00
C THR A 303 -8.43 10.80 4.58
N HIS A 304 -8.57 9.50 4.89
CA HIS A 304 -9.81 8.78 4.60
C HIS A 304 -11.02 9.30 5.39
N LEU A 305 -10.86 9.67 6.66
CA LEU A 305 -11.95 10.22 7.46
C LEU A 305 -12.45 11.54 6.90
N VAL A 306 -11.54 12.46 6.58
CA VAL A 306 -11.86 13.81 6.10
C VAL A 306 -12.36 13.75 4.66
N GLU A 307 -11.68 13.04 3.76
CA GLU A 307 -11.98 13.09 2.32
C GLU A 307 -13.11 12.15 1.87
N SER A 308 -13.31 11.03 2.59
CA SER A 308 -14.34 10.04 2.26
C SER A 308 -15.38 9.82 3.37
N GLY A 309 -15.27 10.57 4.46
CA GLY A 309 -16.20 10.54 5.59
C GLY A 309 -16.05 9.30 6.45
N LEU A 310 -16.84 9.24 7.53
CA LEU A 310 -16.91 8.09 8.42
C LEU A 310 -17.32 6.81 7.67
N ILE A 311 -18.23 6.91 6.70
CA ILE A 311 -18.70 5.76 5.91
C ILE A 311 -17.55 5.22 5.04
N GLY A 312 -16.82 6.10 4.35
CA GLY A 312 -15.67 5.72 3.52
C GLY A 312 -14.54 5.09 4.32
N LEU A 313 -14.18 5.68 5.47
CA LEU A 313 -13.21 5.09 6.39
C LEU A 313 -13.65 3.71 6.88
N THR A 314 -14.93 3.55 7.21
CA THR A 314 -15.47 2.26 7.66
C THR A 314 -15.35 1.20 6.57
N PHE A 315 -15.69 1.53 5.32
CA PHE A 315 -15.47 0.62 4.19
C PHE A 315 -13.99 0.28 4.02
N PHE A 316 -13.11 1.29 4.04
CA PHE A 316 -11.66 1.10 3.92
C PHE A 316 -11.12 0.12 4.97
N LEU A 317 -11.53 0.27 6.23
CA LEU A 317 -11.15 -0.66 7.29
C LEU A 317 -11.77 -2.05 7.07
N ALA A 318 -13.07 -2.12 6.75
CA ALA A 318 -13.80 -3.37 6.57
C ALA A 318 -13.20 -4.25 5.45
N ILE A 319 -12.90 -3.69 4.28
CA ILE A 319 -12.35 -4.45 3.13
C ILE A 319 -10.96 -5.04 3.42
N ASN A 320 -10.19 -4.39 4.31
CA ASN A 320 -8.88 -4.86 4.73
C ASN A 320 -8.99 -5.94 5.82
N LEU A 321 -9.86 -5.72 6.82
CA LEU A 321 -10.02 -6.63 7.95
C LEU A 321 -10.78 -7.91 7.59
N ILE A 322 -11.71 -7.87 6.64
CA ILE A 322 -12.50 -9.05 6.24
C ILE A 322 -11.62 -10.15 5.61
N LEU A 323 -10.45 -9.80 5.07
CA LEU A 323 -9.51 -10.74 4.48
C LEU A 323 -8.70 -11.54 5.53
N ILE A 324 -8.74 -11.18 6.81
CA ILE A 324 -7.94 -11.83 7.87
C ILE A 324 -8.28 -13.32 7.99
N ARG A 325 -9.54 -13.67 8.21
CA ARG A 325 -9.98 -15.06 8.34
C ARG A 325 -9.73 -15.91 7.09
N PRO A 326 -10.18 -15.50 5.88
CA PRO A 326 -9.96 -16.30 4.67
C PRO A 326 -8.49 -16.41 4.28
N THR A 327 -7.60 -15.52 4.72
CA THR A 327 -6.16 -15.66 4.44
C THR A 327 -5.39 -16.34 5.56
N GLN A 328 -6.04 -16.93 6.58
CA GLN A 328 -5.37 -17.49 7.76
C GLN A 328 -4.43 -16.47 8.43
N LYS A 329 -4.86 -15.21 8.50
CA LYS A 329 -4.11 -14.05 8.99
C LYS A 329 -2.94 -13.58 8.11
N TYR A 330 -2.66 -14.22 6.97
CA TYR A 330 -1.58 -13.77 6.09
C TYR A 330 -1.84 -12.41 5.42
N SER A 331 -3.09 -11.95 5.30
CA SER A 331 -3.37 -10.57 4.85
C SER A 331 -2.77 -9.53 5.80
N LEU A 332 -2.63 -9.85 7.09
CA LEU A 332 -2.03 -8.95 8.08
C LEU A 332 -0.57 -8.63 7.77
N TYR A 333 0.12 -9.48 7.01
CA TYR A 333 1.50 -9.21 6.58
C TYR A 333 1.55 -7.92 5.74
N LEU A 334 0.48 -7.57 5.03
CA LEU A 334 0.43 -6.33 4.25
C LEU A 334 -0.35 -5.23 4.98
N THR A 335 -1.47 -5.57 5.65
CA THR A 335 -2.34 -4.58 6.28
C THR A 335 -1.67 -3.88 7.47
N ILE A 336 -0.95 -4.61 8.33
CA ILE A 336 -0.24 -4.02 9.47
C ILE A 336 0.82 -2.99 9.04
N PRO A 337 1.78 -3.32 8.16
CA PRO A 337 2.79 -2.34 7.78
C PRO A 337 2.20 -1.16 7.02
N LEU A 338 1.13 -1.37 6.23
CA LEU A 338 0.38 -0.28 5.61
C LEU A 338 -0.22 0.65 6.66
N PHE A 339 -0.85 0.12 7.71
CA PHE A 339 -1.52 0.90 8.74
C PHE A 339 -0.52 1.65 9.63
N ILE A 340 0.60 1.02 9.99
CA ILE A 340 1.66 1.67 10.78
C ILE A 340 2.33 2.78 9.96
N SER A 341 2.76 2.49 8.72
CA SER A 341 3.32 3.50 7.82
C SER A 341 2.31 4.61 7.49
N GLY A 342 1.04 4.22 7.35
CA GLY A 342 -0.11 5.06 7.08
C GLY A 342 -0.33 6.17 8.10
N MET A 343 0.10 6.01 9.35
CA MET A 343 0.05 7.09 10.34
C MET A 343 1.00 8.26 10.03
N SER A 344 1.93 8.11 9.08
CA SER A 344 2.91 9.15 8.75
C SER A 344 2.79 9.76 7.38
N LEU A 345 2.43 8.98 6.35
CA LEU A 345 2.03 9.41 5.00
C LEU A 345 2.00 8.18 4.09
N VAL A 346 0.83 7.89 3.52
CA VAL A 346 0.65 6.94 2.43
C VAL A 346 -0.29 7.56 1.41
N GLY A 347 0.06 7.45 0.13
CA GLY A 347 -0.80 7.93 -0.95
C GLY A 347 -1.99 7.05 -1.24
N HIS A 348 -2.88 7.57 -2.06
CA HIS A 348 -4.00 6.82 -2.63
C HIS A 348 -3.56 5.83 -3.72
N ALA A 349 -2.40 6.05 -4.33
CA ALA A 349 -1.81 5.23 -5.40
C ALA A 349 -1.10 3.97 -4.85
N ILE A 350 -1.88 3.00 -4.38
CA ILE A 350 -1.39 1.76 -3.75
C ILE A 350 -1.90 0.49 -4.45
N SER A 351 -2.03 0.51 -5.78
CA SER A 351 -2.42 -0.64 -6.61
C SER A 351 -1.62 -1.92 -6.32
N TYR A 352 -0.32 -1.80 -6.07
CA TYR A 352 0.56 -2.91 -5.70
C TYR A 352 0.14 -3.61 -4.40
N TYR A 353 -0.43 -2.88 -3.43
CA TYR A 353 -0.96 -3.45 -2.20
C TYR A 353 -2.16 -4.36 -2.48
N TYR A 354 -3.11 -3.86 -3.26
CA TYR A 354 -4.33 -4.60 -3.60
C TYR A 354 -4.05 -5.80 -4.52
N ALA A 355 -3.08 -5.68 -5.44
CA ALA A 355 -2.60 -6.81 -6.23
C ALA A 355 -2.01 -7.92 -5.34
N CYS A 356 -1.12 -7.57 -4.41
CA CYS A 356 -0.50 -8.52 -3.49
C CYS A 356 -1.55 -9.16 -2.54
N LEU A 357 -2.50 -8.38 -2.03
CA LEU A 357 -3.60 -8.90 -1.21
C LEU A 357 -4.45 -9.93 -1.95
N ALA A 358 -4.82 -9.67 -3.21
CA ALA A 358 -5.55 -10.60 -4.04
C ALA A 358 -4.77 -11.90 -4.24
N LEU A 359 -3.46 -11.81 -4.48
CA LEU A 359 -2.58 -12.98 -4.60
C LEU A 359 -2.49 -13.80 -3.31
N ILE A 360 -2.34 -13.16 -2.14
CA ILE A 360 -2.38 -13.85 -0.85
C ILE A 360 -3.70 -14.63 -0.71
N TYR A 361 -4.82 -13.98 -1.00
CA TYR A 361 -6.14 -14.61 -0.94
C TYR A 361 -6.24 -15.84 -1.86
N VAL A 362 -5.84 -15.71 -3.12
CA VAL A 362 -5.95 -16.80 -4.10
C VAL A 362 -5.01 -17.95 -3.77
N LEU A 363 -3.76 -17.67 -3.36
CA LEU A 363 -2.83 -18.73 -2.95
C LEU A 363 -3.39 -19.53 -1.77
N GLN A 364 -3.94 -18.85 -0.76
CA GLN A 364 -4.58 -19.52 0.38
C GLN A 364 -5.88 -20.25 0.00
N PHE A 365 -6.65 -19.74 -0.97
CA PHE A 365 -7.81 -20.42 -1.50
C PHE A 365 -7.42 -21.73 -2.21
N ASN A 366 -6.41 -21.69 -3.08
CA ASN A 366 -5.93 -22.85 -3.84
C ASN A 366 -5.37 -23.96 -2.94
N GLU A 367 -4.62 -23.61 -1.89
CA GLU A 367 -4.13 -24.59 -0.91
C GLU A 367 -5.26 -25.35 -0.22
N ARG A 368 -6.31 -24.64 0.24
CA ARG A 368 -7.45 -25.28 0.89
C ARG A 368 -8.23 -26.18 -0.06
N LYS A 369 -8.38 -25.77 -1.32
CA LYS A 369 -9.03 -26.58 -2.35
C LYS A 369 -8.28 -27.91 -2.55
N ASN A 370 -6.95 -27.87 -2.58
CA ASN A 370 -6.13 -29.07 -2.75
C ASN A 370 -6.18 -30.00 -1.52
N ILE A 371 -6.23 -29.45 -0.30
CA ILE A 371 -6.39 -30.27 0.93
C ILE A 371 -7.74 -31.00 0.92
N GLY A 372 -8.84 -30.31 0.59
CA GLY A 372 -10.17 -30.91 0.57
C GLY A 372 -10.36 -31.99 -0.51
N LEU A 373 -9.59 -31.94 -1.60
CA LEU A 373 -9.57 -33.00 -2.62
C LEU A 373 -8.81 -34.25 -2.14
N ASN A 374 -7.76 -34.07 -1.34
CA ASN A 374 -6.93 -35.17 -0.82
C ASN A 374 -7.53 -35.87 0.41
N THR A 375 -8.50 -35.26 1.10
CA THR A 375 -9.20 -35.88 2.24
C THR A 375 -10.45 -36.68 1.84
N ASN A 376 -10.84 -36.62 0.56
CA ASN A 376 -12.01 -37.32 0.00
C ASN A 376 -11.61 -38.48 -0.94
N LEU A 377 -10.34 -38.87 -0.92
CA LEU A 377 -9.76 -40.08 -1.50
C LEU A 377 -9.34 -40.98 -0.34
#